data_AF-A0A2D5TT37-F1
#
_entry.id   AF-A0A2D5TT37-F1
#
_cell.length_a   1.000
_cell.length_b   1.000
_cell.length_c   1.000
_cell.angle_alpha   90.00
_cell.angle_beta   90.00
_cell.angle_gamma   90.00
#
_symmetry.space_group_name_H-M   'P 1'
#
loop_
_entity.id
_entity.type
_entity.pdbx_description
1 polymer ?
#
loop_
_entity_poly.entity_id
_entity_poly.type
_entity_poly.pdbx_seq_one_letter_code
_entity_poly.pdbx_strand_id
1 'polypeptide(L)'
;MEEQNKYGIENLKKLMHLPLSLHMAYEAASADGKIDITDAGHLMTPVGALVPAVMSAEDAERESRDLTDEEKQELIDWAKGTYKIPNEKLEAKVEGALALAIQVLDFVHDVQA
;
A
#
# COMPACT_ATOMS: atom_id res chain seq x y z
N MET A 1 -2.15 30.78 5.87
CA MET A 1 -1.05 30.06 6.52
C MET A 1 -1.10 28.69 5.93
N GLU A 2 -0.16 28.37 5.04
CA GLU A 2 -0.01 27.00 4.53
C GLU A 2 0.47 26.16 5.72
N GLU A 3 -0.34 25.18 6.15
CA GLU A 3 0.10 24.20 7.13
C GLU A 3 1.31 23.47 6.53
N GLN A 4 2.47 23.64 7.16
CA GLN A 4 3.65 22.85 6.82
C GLN A 4 3.36 21.40 7.23
N ASN A 5 3.02 20.59 6.23
CA ASN A 5 2.97 19.15 6.34
C ASN A 5 4.32 18.64 6.87
N LYS A 6 4.27 17.82 7.93
CA LYS A 6 5.43 17.57 8.77
C LYS A 6 6.08 16.20 8.50
N TYR A 7 5.35 15.27 7.88
CA TYR A 7 5.75 13.86 7.82
C TYR A 7 5.84 13.27 6.40
N GLY A 8 5.14 13.81 5.39
CA GLY A 8 5.15 13.25 4.03
C GLY A 8 4.40 11.91 3.92
N ILE A 9 4.66 11.11 2.87
CA ILE A 9 3.91 9.86 2.58
C ILE A 9 4.76 8.62 2.25
N GLU A 10 6.07 8.66 2.49
CA GLU A 10 6.97 7.61 2.01
C GLU A 10 6.80 6.28 2.76
N ASN A 11 6.47 6.30 4.06
CA ASN A 11 6.22 5.08 4.82
C ASN A 11 4.83 4.51 4.54
N LEU A 12 3.85 5.38 4.30
CA LEU A 12 2.52 5.04 3.80
C LEU A 12 2.59 4.31 2.45
N LYS A 13 3.40 4.80 1.49
CA LYS A 13 3.65 4.12 0.21
C LYS A 13 4.21 2.71 0.41
N LYS A 14 5.13 2.50 1.36
CA LYS A 14 5.70 1.17 1.67
C LYS A 14 4.65 0.21 2.23
N LEU A 15 3.77 0.70 3.10
CA LEU A 15 2.67 -0.10 3.66
C LEU A 15 1.62 -0.44 2.60
N MET A 16 1.22 0.54 1.78
CA MET A 16 0.30 0.34 0.67
C MET A 16 0.88 -0.54 -0.44
N HIS A 17 2.21 -0.69 -0.50
CA HIS A 17 2.86 -1.56 -1.48
C HIS A 17 2.39 -3.01 -1.36
N LEU A 18 2.18 -3.50 -0.14
CA LEU A 18 1.75 -4.86 0.11
C LEU A 18 0.38 -5.19 -0.51
N PRO A 19 -0.73 -4.51 -0.17
CA PRO A 19 -2.03 -4.81 -0.74
C PRO A 19 -2.10 -4.54 -2.25
N LEU A 20 -1.40 -3.51 -2.75
CA LEU A 20 -1.36 -3.22 -4.19
C LEU A 20 -0.57 -4.27 -4.97
N SER A 21 0.59 -4.70 -4.48
CA SER A 21 1.37 -5.76 -5.12
C SER A 21 0.66 -7.11 -5.08
N LEU A 22 -0.02 -7.43 -3.97
CA LEU A 22 -0.86 -8.62 -3.86
C LEU A 22 -2.03 -8.58 -4.87
N HIS A 23 -2.69 -7.43 -5.00
CA HIS A 23 -3.75 -7.24 -6.00
C HIS A 23 -3.23 -7.47 -7.42
N MET A 24 -2.05 -6.93 -7.75
CA MET A 24 -1.45 -7.12 -9.07
C MET A 24 -1.04 -8.56 -9.34
N ALA A 25 -0.47 -9.25 -8.34
CA ALA A 25 -0.16 -10.67 -8.43
C ALA A 25 -1.43 -11.50 -8.65
N TYR A 26 -2.53 -11.15 -7.97
CA TYR A 26 -3.82 -11.81 -8.17
C TYR A 26 -4.39 -11.58 -9.58
N GLU A 27 -4.38 -10.35 -10.10
CA GLU A 27 -4.86 -10.06 -11.46
C GLU A 27 -4.04 -10.80 -12.51
N ALA A 28 -2.72 -10.88 -12.34
CA ALA A 28 -1.84 -11.67 -13.21
C ALA A 28 -2.21 -13.15 -13.17
N ALA A 29 -2.29 -13.76 -11.98
CA ALA A 29 -2.61 -15.18 -11.85
C ALA A 29 -4.04 -15.52 -12.31
N SER A 30 -5.00 -14.58 -12.17
CA SER A 30 -6.39 -14.78 -12.57
C SER A 30 -6.63 -14.60 -14.07
N ALA A 31 -5.81 -13.82 -14.77
CA ALA A 31 -5.94 -13.62 -16.22
C ALA A 31 -5.67 -14.91 -17.01
N ASP A 32 -4.87 -15.80 -16.43
CA ASP A 32 -4.33 -17.01 -17.06
C ASP A 32 -5.14 -18.27 -16.69
N GLY A 33 -6.06 -18.13 -15.72
CA GLY A 33 -6.95 -19.19 -15.22
C GLY A 33 -6.23 -20.30 -14.45
N LYS A 34 -4.93 -20.15 -14.16
CA LYS A 34 -4.10 -21.11 -13.45
C LYS A 34 -3.15 -20.36 -12.54
N ILE A 35 -3.18 -20.68 -11.24
CA ILE A 35 -2.13 -20.27 -10.31
C ILE A 35 -1.02 -21.32 -10.44
N ASP A 36 0.10 -20.95 -11.06
CA ASP A 36 1.27 -21.81 -11.16
C ASP A 36 2.32 -21.49 -10.09
N ILE A 37 3.39 -22.29 -10.06
CA ILE A 37 4.51 -22.12 -9.12
C ILE A 37 5.29 -20.81 -9.37
N THR A 38 5.17 -20.24 -10.57
CA THR A 38 5.73 -18.96 -10.98
C THR A 38 4.92 -17.81 -10.38
N ASP A 39 3.59 -17.94 -10.32
CA ASP A 39 2.68 -17.02 -9.62
C ASP A 39 2.91 -16.99 -8.11
N ALA A 40 3.27 -18.13 -7.51
CA ALA A 40 3.72 -18.16 -6.12
C ALA A 40 4.97 -17.28 -5.90
N GLY A 41 5.87 -17.19 -6.90
CA GLY A 41 7.00 -16.27 -6.88
C GLY A 41 6.58 -14.79 -6.87
N HIS A 42 5.49 -14.45 -7.56
CA HIS A 42 4.90 -13.11 -7.52
C HIS A 42 4.26 -12.77 -6.18
N LEU A 43 3.87 -13.76 -5.37
CA LEU A 43 3.38 -13.57 -4.00
C LEU A 43 4.50 -13.47 -2.96
N MET A 44 5.70 -14.03 -3.24
CA MET A 44 6.85 -13.96 -2.33
C MET A 44 7.43 -12.53 -2.22
N THR A 45 7.36 -11.73 -3.29
CA THR A 45 7.78 -10.32 -3.26
C THR A 45 6.93 -9.46 -2.29
N PRO A 46 5.58 -9.50 -2.34
CA PRO A 46 4.71 -8.89 -1.34
C PRO A 46 5.04 -9.33 0.09
N VAL A 47 5.29 -10.63 0.31
CA VAL A 47 5.64 -11.15 1.65
C VAL A 47 6.97 -10.58 2.15
N GLY A 48 7.97 -10.40 1.27
CA GLY A 48 9.21 -9.71 1.61
C GLY A 48 9.02 -8.23 1.99
N ALA A 49 7.97 -7.59 1.50
CA ALA A 49 7.63 -6.20 1.83
C ALA A 49 6.96 -6.04 3.21
N LEU A 50 6.50 -7.13 3.85
CA LEU A 50 5.90 -7.08 5.18
C LEU A 50 6.90 -6.60 6.25
N VAL A 51 8.14 -7.09 6.23
CA VAL A 51 9.15 -6.73 7.23
C VAL A 51 9.44 -5.22 7.22
N PRO A 52 9.80 -4.59 6.08
CA PRO A 52 9.97 -3.14 6.05
C PRO A 52 8.67 -2.37 6.31
N ALA A 53 7.50 -2.89 5.94
CA ALA A 53 6.21 -2.26 6.26
C ALA A 53 5.94 -2.20 7.77
N VAL A 54 6.23 -3.28 8.51
CA VAL A 54 6.13 -3.32 9.97
C VAL A 54 7.16 -2.39 10.62
N MET A 55 8.39 -2.32 10.09
CA MET A 55 9.41 -1.39 10.59
C MET A 55 9.06 0.09 10.33
N SER A 56 8.28 0.35 9.28
CA SER A 56 7.78 1.68 8.92
C SER A 56 6.45 2.03 9.59
N ALA A 57 5.89 1.15 10.44
CA ALA A 57 4.55 1.31 10.97
C ALA A 57 4.36 2.59 11.80
N GLU A 58 5.27 2.88 12.73
CA GLU A 58 5.15 4.07 13.60
C GLU A 58 5.22 5.38 12.80
N ASP A 59 6.11 5.46 11.81
CA ASP A 59 6.23 6.65 10.96
C ASP A 59 5.03 6.76 10.01
N ALA A 60 4.57 5.65 9.42
CA ALA A 60 3.38 5.64 8.58
C ALA A 60 2.10 5.98 9.34
N GLU A 61 2.02 5.66 10.63
CA GLU A 61 0.92 6.09 11.49
C GLU A 61 0.88 7.62 11.59
N ARG A 62 2.04 8.26 11.82
CA ARG A 62 2.15 9.72 11.87
C ARG A 62 1.79 10.36 10.52
N GLU A 63 2.31 9.79 9.43
CA GLU A 63 1.97 10.22 8.07
C GLU A 63 0.46 10.09 7.79
N SER A 64 -0.17 8.98 8.19
CA SER A 64 -1.62 8.77 7.96
C SER A 64 -2.52 9.72 8.72
N ARG A 65 -2.08 10.20 9.88
CA ARG A 65 -2.81 11.18 10.70
C ARG A 65 -2.66 12.62 10.16
N ASP A 66 -1.58 12.90 9.43
CA ASP A 66 -1.26 14.20 8.84
C ASP A 66 -1.61 14.27 7.34
N LEU A 67 -2.22 13.21 6.79
CA LEU A 67 -2.44 13.04 5.36
C LEU A 67 -3.38 14.11 4.80
N THR A 68 -2.90 14.92 3.86
CA THR A 68 -3.72 15.94 3.18
C THR A 68 -4.40 15.42 1.92
N ASP A 69 -5.34 16.20 1.38
CA ASP A 69 -5.98 15.87 0.10
C ASP A 69 -4.97 15.85 -1.07
N GLU A 70 -3.98 16.75 -1.05
CA GLU A 70 -2.89 16.77 -2.05
C GLU A 70 -2.02 15.52 -1.96
N GLU A 71 -1.69 15.07 -0.76
CA GLU A 71 -0.92 13.85 -0.54
C GLU A 71 -1.70 12.59 -0.90
N LYS A 72 -3.01 12.58 -0.64
CA LYS A 72 -3.90 11.54 -1.14
C LYS A 72 -3.87 11.47 -2.67
N GLN A 73 -3.84 12.62 -3.34
CA GLN A 73 -3.67 12.68 -4.80
C GLN A 73 -2.29 12.18 -5.23
N GLU A 74 -1.23 12.50 -4.49
CA GLU A 74 0.12 11.97 -4.75
C GLU A 74 0.17 10.44 -4.62
N LEU A 75 -0.51 9.85 -3.63
CA LEU A 75 -0.65 8.39 -3.49
C LEU A 75 -1.36 7.76 -4.70
N ILE A 76 -2.39 8.43 -5.23
CA ILE A 76 -3.10 7.99 -6.44
C ILE A 76 -2.16 8.02 -7.65
N ASP A 77 -1.43 9.11 -7.85
CA ASP A 77 -0.51 9.29 -8.97
C ASP A 77 0.66 8.32 -8.90
N TRP A 78 1.20 8.09 -7.70
CA TRP A 78 2.21 7.06 -7.42
C TRP A 78 1.69 5.67 -7.80
N ALA A 79 0.51 5.27 -7.30
CA ALA A 79 -0.04 3.96 -7.56
C ALA A 79 -0.33 3.75 -9.06
N LYS A 80 -0.77 4.80 -9.76
CA LYS A 80 -0.96 4.79 -11.22
C LYS A 80 0.34 4.50 -11.96
N GLY A 81 1.42 5.21 -11.59
CA GLY A 81 2.73 5.06 -12.20
C GLY A 81 3.37 3.70 -11.91
N THR A 82 3.27 3.24 -10.66
CA THR A 82 3.94 2.01 -10.19
C THR A 82 3.23 0.74 -10.64
N TYR A 83 1.90 0.69 -10.55
CA TYR A 83 1.14 -0.55 -10.76
C TYR A 83 0.38 -0.58 -12.09
N LYS A 84 0.38 0.51 -12.86
CA LYS A 84 -0.32 0.62 -14.15
C LYS A 84 -1.79 0.23 -14.06
N ILE A 85 -2.42 0.53 -12.93
CA ILE A 85 -3.83 0.21 -12.67
C ILE A 85 -4.72 1.06 -13.59
N PRO A 86 -5.77 0.49 -14.21
CA PRO A 86 -6.73 1.24 -15.00
C PRO A 86 -7.39 2.37 -14.19
N ASN A 87 -7.51 3.55 -14.81
CA ASN A 87 -7.98 4.78 -14.14
C ASN A 87 -9.35 4.60 -13.45
N GLU A 88 -10.24 3.82 -14.04
CA GLU A 88 -11.61 3.56 -13.55
C GLU A 88 -11.68 2.84 -12.20
N LYS A 89 -10.61 2.13 -11.82
CA LYS A 89 -10.52 1.36 -10.57
C LYS A 89 -9.40 1.85 -9.66
N LEU A 90 -8.65 2.85 -10.09
CA LEU A 90 -7.43 3.30 -9.43
C LEU A 90 -7.73 3.85 -8.04
N GLU A 91 -8.65 4.80 -7.94
CA GLU A 91 -9.00 5.46 -6.68
C GLU A 91 -9.50 4.45 -5.64
N ALA A 92 -10.48 3.61 -6.00
CA ALA A 92 -11.00 2.58 -5.11
C ALA A 92 -9.93 1.58 -4.64
N LYS A 93 -8.96 1.22 -5.51
CA LYS A 93 -7.84 0.33 -5.13
C LYS A 93 -6.85 1.02 -4.20
N VAL A 94 -6.59 2.30 -4.40
CA VAL A 94 -5.72 3.12 -3.55
C VAL A 94 -6.36 3.31 -2.17
N GLU A 95 -7.66 3.62 -2.13
CA GLU A 95 -8.40 3.74 -0.86
C GLU A 95 -8.46 2.40 -0.12
N GLY A 96 -8.70 1.29 -0.82
CA GLY A 96 -8.64 -0.04 -0.23
C GLY A 96 -7.26 -0.39 0.31
N ALA A 97 -6.20 -0.04 -0.41
CA ALA A 97 -4.82 -0.22 0.03
C ALA A 97 -4.48 0.63 1.26
N LEU A 98 -4.97 1.87 1.30
CA LEU A 98 -4.82 2.78 2.44
C LEU A 98 -5.55 2.23 3.68
N ALA A 99 -6.79 1.74 3.52
CA ALA A 99 -7.54 1.12 4.61
C ALA A 99 -6.83 -0.13 5.16
N LEU A 100 -6.26 -0.97 4.27
CA LEU A 100 -5.47 -2.13 4.69
C LEU A 100 -4.17 -1.72 5.38
N ALA A 101 -3.50 -0.67 4.91
CA ALA A 101 -2.33 -0.12 5.58
C ALA A 101 -2.67 0.27 7.02
N ILE A 102 -3.77 0.99 7.24
CA ILE A 102 -4.25 1.37 8.59
C ILE A 102 -4.52 0.13 9.45
N GLN A 103 -5.19 -0.90 8.91
CA GLN A 103 -5.44 -2.14 9.68
C GLN A 103 -4.15 -2.88 10.06
N VAL A 104 -3.12 -2.84 9.20
CA VAL A 104 -1.81 -3.42 9.53
C VAL A 104 -1.14 -2.62 10.65
N LEU A 105 -1.27 -1.29 10.66
CA LEU A 105 -0.78 -0.45 11.76
C LEU A 105 -1.45 -0.83 13.09
N ASP A 106 -2.78 -0.93 13.10
CA ASP A 106 -3.55 -1.32 14.29
C ASP A 106 -3.10 -2.70 14.81
N PHE A 107 -2.94 -3.68 13.91
CA PHE A 107 -2.47 -5.02 14.28
C PHE A 107 -1.05 -5.02 14.89
N VAL A 108 -0.13 -4.23 14.33
CA VAL A 108 1.25 -4.12 14.86
C VAL A 108 1.22 -3.53 16.28
N HIS A 109 0.39 -2.51 16.52
CA HIS A 109 0.21 -1.95 17.86
C HIS A 109 -0.31 -2.99 18.85
N ASP A 110 -1.34 -3.74 18.48
CA ASP A 110 -1.94 -4.76 19.34
C ASP A 110 -0.96 -5.89 19.72
N VAL A 111 -0.04 -6.25 18.82
CA VAL A 111 0.95 -7.32 19.06
C VAL A 111 2.16 -6.83 19.88
N GLN A 112 2.45 -5.53 19.88
CA GLN A 112 3.57 -4.94 20.63
C GLN A 112 3.20 -4.49 22.05
N ALA A 113 1.91 -4.46 22.39
CA ALA A 113 1.37 -4.15 23.72
C ALA A 113 1.48 -5.31 24.72
#